data_AF-A0A090X2P4-F1
#
_entry.id   AF-A0A090X2P4-F1
#
_cell.length_a   1.000
_cell.length_b   1.000
_cell.length_c   1.000
_cell.angle_alpha   90.00
_cell.angle_beta   90.00
_cell.angle_gamma   90.00
#
_symmetry.space_group_name_H-M   'P 1'
#
loop_
_entity.id
_entity.type
_entity.pdbx_description
1 polymer ?
#
loop_
_entity_poly.entity_id
_entity_poly.type
_entity_poly.pdbx_seq_one_letter_code
_entity_poly.pdbx_strand_id
1 'polypeptide(L)'
;MTDTEEKRKFWKVPELTVTKTFKVEDYIKWIKLSVFDLDKLNPFELIDYAHPGFLNVDFELKALNGELVKFGDLSSGEQQMIYNENTILYHLFNLQSVHQDENRIKYSNINLILDEVELYYHPEMQQNLVRSLVTSIENIRSKGEKGIDSVNIILCTHSPFILSDIPKNNVLRLKEGDVYEDLDLKSFGANFYDILSNDFFMQDFYMGVNGQRKNQ
;
A
#
# COMPACT_ATOMS: atom_id res chain seq x y z
N MET A 1 4.70 39.70 -39.90
CA MET A 1 4.83 38.52 -39.04
C MET A 1 3.43 37.99 -38.83
N THR A 2 3.15 36.84 -39.43
CA THR A 2 1.81 36.24 -39.50
C THR A 2 1.40 35.67 -38.15
N ASP A 3 0.11 35.73 -37.83
CA ASP A 3 -0.60 35.25 -36.61
C ASP A 3 -0.25 33.80 -36.18
N THR A 4 0.47 33.06 -37.03
CA THR A 4 1.06 31.74 -36.78
C THR A 4 2.38 31.75 -35.98
N GLU A 5 3.16 32.83 -35.99
CA GLU A 5 4.44 32.90 -35.26
C GLU A 5 4.24 33.18 -33.76
N GLU A 6 3.24 33.97 -33.39
CA GLU A 6 2.92 34.22 -31.97
C GLU A 6 2.37 32.96 -31.28
N LYS A 7 1.54 32.18 -31.97
CA LYS A 7 0.94 30.94 -31.44
C LYS A 7 1.97 29.83 -31.21
N ARG A 8 3.21 29.98 -31.68
CA ARG A 8 4.29 28.99 -31.54
C ARG A 8 5.41 29.41 -30.58
N LYS A 9 5.27 30.52 -29.84
CA LYS A 9 6.23 30.92 -28.80
C LYS A 9 6.45 29.83 -27.74
N PHE A 10 5.40 29.07 -27.41
CA PHE A 10 5.48 27.91 -26.51
C PHE A 10 6.50 26.84 -26.96
N TRP A 11 6.67 26.66 -28.28
CA TRP A 11 7.61 25.69 -28.86
C TRP A 11 9.04 26.22 -28.99
N LYS A 12 9.26 27.51 -28.70
CA LYS A 12 10.56 28.18 -28.76
C LYS A 12 11.00 28.54 -27.34
N VAL A 13 11.47 27.55 -26.59
CA VAL A 13 12.00 27.77 -25.24
C VAL A 13 13.53 27.80 -25.29
N PRO A 14 14.21 28.83 -24.76
CA PRO A 14 15.68 28.90 -24.73
C PRO A 14 16.35 27.93 -23.75
N GLU A 15 15.61 27.47 -22.75
CA GLU A 15 16.08 26.55 -21.70
C GLU A 15 15.43 25.18 -21.86
N LEU A 16 16.22 24.13 -21.59
CA LEU A 16 15.92 22.73 -21.94
C LEU A 16 14.68 22.14 -21.25
N THR A 17 14.09 22.81 -20.25
CA THR A 17 12.94 22.29 -19.49
C THR A 17 11.98 23.41 -19.10
N VAL A 18 10.70 23.27 -19.44
CA VAL A 18 9.60 24.11 -18.92
C VAL A 18 8.79 23.31 -17.93
N THR A 19 8.80 23.70 -16.66
CA THR A 19 7.89 23.15 -15.66
C THR A 19 6.59 23.95 -15.71
N LYS A 20 5.47 23.28 -16.01
CA LYS A 20 4.13 23.87 -15.99
C LYS A 20 3.27 23.15 -14.96
N THR A 21 2.83 23.88 -13.95
CA THR A 21 1.90 23.36 -12.94
C THR A 21 0.47 23.45 -13.47
N PHE A 22 -0.23 22.31 -13.49
CA PHE A 22 -1.65 22.24 -13.84
C PHE A 22 -2.50 22.38 -12.57
N LYS A 23 -3.59 23.14 -12.64
CA LYS A 23 -4.57 23.24 -11.55
C LYS A 23 -5.66 22.17 -11.69
N VAL A 24 -6.44 21.97 -10.63
CA VAL A 24 -7.62 21.09 -10.64
C VAL A 24 -8.56 21.43 -11.81
N GLU A 25 -8.73 22.72 -12.14
CA GLU A 25 -9.56 23.14 -13.28
C GLU A 25 -9.04 22.63 -14.65
N ASP A 26 -7.72 22.59 -14.80
CA ASP A 26 -7.08 22.07 -16.02
C ASP A 26 -7.24 20.55 -16.09
N TYR A 27 -7.18 19.87 -14.95
CA TYR A 27 -7.43 18.44 -14.85
C TYR A 27 -8.88 18.08 -15.19
N ILE A 28 -9.86 18.84 -14.68
CA ILE A 28 -11.27 18.65 -15.06
C ILE A 28 -11.45 18.81 -16.57
N LYS A 29 -10.76 19.75 -17.22
CA LYS A 29 -10.79 19.87 -18.68
C LYS A 29 -10.20 18.64 -19.37
N TRP A 30 -9.09 18.10 -18.86
CA TRP A 30 -8.49 16.87 -19.39
C TRP A 30 -9.44 15.69 -19.32
N ILE A 31 -10.06 15.46 -18.16
CA ILE A 31 -11.03 14.37 -17.98
C ILE A 31 -12.25 14.58 -18.89
N LYS A 32 -12.78 15.82 -19.00
CA LYS A 32 -13.89 16.13 -19.94
C LYS A 32 -13.56 15.85 -21.40
N LEU A 33 -12.29 15.90 -21.79
CA LEU A 33 -11.85 15.55 -23.14
C LEU A 33 -11.69 14.03 -23.33
N SER A 34 -11.51 13.30 -22.22
CA SER A 34 -11.22 11.86 -22.22
C SER A 34 -12.45 10.99 -21.92
N VAL A 35 -13.47 11.55 -21.27
CA VAL A 35 -14.69 10.87 -20.79
C VAL A 35 -15.92 11.39 -21.53
N PHE A 36 -16.88 10.51 -21.83
CA PHE A 36 -18.14 10.87 -22.50
C PHE A 36 -19.14 11.63 -21.58
N ASP A 37 -19.19 11.26 -20.29
CA ASP A 37 -20.06 11.87 -19.28
C ASP A 37 -19.36 11.94 -17.92
N LEU A 38 -18.90 13.14 -17.53
CA LEU A 38 -18.12 13.36 -16.31
C LEU A 38 -18.92 13.12 -15.02
N ASP A 39 -20.21 13.44 -15.06
CA ASP A 39 -21.07 13.46 -13.86
C ASP A 39 -21.48 12.05 -13.42
N LYS A 40 -21.27 11.05 -14.29
CA LYS A 40 -21.51 9.63 -14.01
C LYS A 40 -20.25 8.85 -13.63
N LEU A 41 -19.08 9.48 -13.70
CA LEU A 41 -17.82 8.80 -13.46
C LEU A 41 -17.67 8.46 -11.98
N ASN A 42 -17.45 7.18 -11.68
CA ASN A 42 -17.10 6.74 -10.34
C ASN A 42 -15.64 7.15 -10.03
N PRO A 43 -15.30 7.65 -8.83
CA PRO A 43 -13.92 7.91 -8.44
C PRO A 43 -12.91 6.79 -8.76
N PHE A 44 -13.33 5.52 -8.69
CA PHE A 44 -12.45 4.39 -9.04
C PHE A 44 -12.13 4.31 -10.55
N GLU A 45 -13.03 4.78 -11.42
CA GLU A 45 -12.84 4.79 -12.88
C GLU A 45 -11.88 5.90 -13.32
N LEU A 46 -11.54 6.86 -12.46
CA LEU A 46 -10.52 7.88 -12.75
C LEU A 46 -9.16 7.26 -13.09
N ILE A 47 -8.87 6.04 -12.59
CA ILE A 47 -7.63 5.33 -12.88
C ILE A 47 -7.47 4.98 -14.36
N ASP A 48 -8.58 4.75 -15.07
CA ASP A 48 -8.55 4.43 -16.51
C ASP A 48 -8.21 5.68 -17.35
N TYR A 49 -8.36 6.86 -16.76
CA TYR A 49 -8.02 8.16 -17.34
C TYR A 49 -6.73 8.73 -16.75
N ALA A 50 -5.88 7.85 -16.20
CA ALA A 50 -4.61 8.23 -15.59
C ALA A 50 -3.78 9.12 -16.52
N HIS A 51 -3.04 10.05 -15.89
CA HIS A 51 -2.18 10.97 -16.60
C HIS A 51 -1.08 10.23 -17.40
N PRO A 52 -0.64 10.82 -18.52
CA PRO A 52 0.60 10.39 -19.16
C PRO A 52 1.77 10.41 -18.17
N GLY A 53 2.63 9.38 -18.19
CA GLY A 53 3.71 9.19 -17.22
C GLY A 53 4.83 10.24 -17.20
N PHE A 54 4.71 11.34 -17.96
CA PHE A 54 5.63 12.47 -17.93
C PHE A 54 5.18 13.60 -16.98
N LEU A 55 4.01 13.48 -16.35
CA LEU A 55 3.51 14.43 -15.36
C LEU A 55 3.89 13.96 -13.95
N ASN A 56 4.45 14.87 -13.16
CA ASN A 56 4.59 14.66 -11.71
C ASN A 56 3.23 14.94 -11.06
N VAL A 57 2.65 13.91 -10.44
CA VAL A 57 1.37 13.98 -9.76
C VAL A 57 1.60 13.90 -8.26
N ASP A 58 0.92 14.77 -7.52
CA ASP A 58 0.85 14.74 -6.05
C ASP A 58 -0.62 14.88 -5.65
N PHE A 59 -0.99 14.30 -4.52
CA PHE A 59 -2.38 14.21 -4.07
C PHE A 59 -2.61 15.10 -2.86
N GLU A 60 -3.65 15.94 -2.90
CA GLU A 60 -4.11 16.68 -1.72
C GLU A 60 -5.10 15.82 -0.93
N LEU A 61 -4.69 15.45 0.28
CA LEU A 61 -5.47 14.64 1.22
C LEU A 61 -6.09 15.56 2.26
N LYS A 62 -7.34 15.28 2.65
CA LYS A 62 -8.00 15.98 3.74
C LYS A 62 -7.86 15.18 5.04
N ALA A 63 -7.08 15.71 5.98
CA ALA A 63 -6.95 15.13 7.31
C ALA A 63 -8.26 15.24 8.10
N LEU A 64 -8.39 14.45 9.18
CA LEU A 64 -9.59 14.42 10.03
C LEU A 64 -9.90 15.78 10.69
N ASN A 65 -8.88 16.59 10.94
CA ASN A 65 -9.01 17.96 11.45
C ASN A 65 -9.46 18.97 10.38
N GLY A 66 -9.60 18.54 9.12
CA GLY A 66 -10.00 19.36 7.98
C GLY A 66 -8.84 20.04 7.25
N GLU A 67 -7.60 19.88 7.70
CA GLU A 67 -6.42 20.42 7.02
C GLU A 67 -6.12 19.65 5.73
N LEU A 68 -5.59 20.36 4.74
CA LEU A 68 -5.12 19.77 3.50
C LEU A 68 -3.63 19.49 3.61
N VAL A 69 -3.26 18.24 3.37
CA VAL A 69 -1.88 17.75 3.42
C VAL A 69 -1.57 17.11 2.08
N LYS A 70 -0.38 17.37 1.53
CA LYS A 70 0.03 16.69 0.31
C LYS A 70 0.55 15.30 0.63
N PHE A 71 0.30 14.34 -0.25
CA PHE A 71 0.85 12.99 -0.12
C PHE A 71 2.38 13.03 -0.04
N GLY A 72 3.03 13.89 -0.85
CA GLY A 72 4.47 14.10 -0.81
C GLY A 72 5.02 14.62 0.53
N ASP A 73 4.18 15.24 1.36
CA ASP A 73 4.57 15.79 2.67
C ASP A 73 4.46 14.74 3.81
N LEU A 74 3.87 13.58 3.55
CA LEU A 74 3.78 12.47 4.52
C LEU A 74 5.17 11.88 4.82
N SER A 75 5.31 11.24 5.98
CA SER A 75 6.54 10.50 6.28
C SER A 75 6.75 9.33 5.31
N SER A 76 7.99 8.93 5.09
CA SER A 76 8.31 7.83 4.17
C SER A 76 7.60 6.53 4.56
N GLY A 77 7.44 6.26 5.86
CA GLY A 77 6.69 5.11 6.35
C GLY A 77 5.22 5.18 5.96
N GLU A 78 4.56 6.32 6.18
CA GLU A 78 3.15 6.54 5.80
C GLU A 78 2.95 6.40 4.28
N GLN A 79 3.82 7.02 3.49
CA GLN A 79 3.78 6.91 2.04
C GLN A 79 3.89 5.44 1.61
N GLN A 80 4.82 4.69 2.18
CA GLN A 80 5.02 3.30 1.82
C GLN A 80 3.86 2.40 2.25
N MET A 81 3.24 2.67 3.39
CA MET A 81 2.01 2.00 3.81
C MET A 81 0.90 2.18 2.76
N ILE A 82 0.66 3.42 2.36
CA ILE A 82 -0.36 3.74 1.36
C ILE A 82 -0.01 3.11 -0.01
N TYR A 83 1.26 3.16 -0.43
CA TYR A 83 1.69 2.56 -1.69
C TYR A 83 1.52 1.03 -1.71
N ASN A 84 1.89 0.35 -0.63
CA ASN A 84 1.78 -1.10 -0.54
C ASN A 84 0.31 -1.54 -0.57
N GLU A 85 -0.54 -0.90 0.22
CA GLU A 85 -1.98 -1.17 0.19
C GLU A 85 -2.58 -0.90 -1.19
N ASN A 86 -2.30 0.26 -1.78
CA ASN A 86 -2.82 0.59 -3.11
C ASN A 86 -2.35 -0.37 -4.19
N THR A 87 -1.11 -0.85 -4.12
CA THR A 87 -0.57 -1.83 -5.07
C THR A 87 -1.35 -3.15 -4.97
N ILE A 88 -1.59 -3.63 -3.75
CA ILE A 88 -2.38 -4.84 -3.52
C ILE A 88 -3.82 -4.65 -4.02
N LEU A 89 -4.47 -3.54 -3.64
CA LEU A 89 -5.84 -3.22 -4.06
C LEU A 89 -5.94 -3.11 -5.58
N TYR A 90 -5.00 -2.45 -6.25
CA TYR A 90 -4.97 -2.33 -7.71
C TYR A 90 -4.98 -3.70 -8.39
N HIS A 91 -4.15 -4.63 -7.93
CA HIS A 91 -4.13 -5.99 -8.48
C HIS A 91 -5.42 -6.74 -8.22
N LEU A 92 -5.99 -6.61 -7.02
CA LEU A 92 -7.26 -7.24 -6.68
C LEU A 92 -8.43 -6.65 -7.49
N PHE A 93 -8.50 -5.34 -7.69
CA PHE A 93 -9.50 -4.68 -8.53
C PHE A 93 -9.39 -5.11 -10.00
N ASN A 94 -8.17 -5.27 -10.51
CA ASN A 94 -7.95 -5.79 -11.85
C ASN A 94 -8.43 -7.25 -12.00
N LEU A 95 -8.28 -8.08 -10.97
CA LEU A 95 -8.83 -9.44 -10.97
C LEU A 95 -10.36 -9.44 -10.81
N GLN A 96 -10.90 -8.52 -10.01
CA GLN A 96 -12.33 -8.32 -9.82
C GLN A 96 -13.00 -7.91 -11.14
N SER A 97 -12.43 -6.94 -11.88
CA SER A 97 -13.03 -6.41 -13.12
C SER A 97 -13.20 -7.48 -14.21
N VAL A 98 -12.34 -8.49 -14.24
CA VAL A 98 -12.43 -9.64 -15.18
C VAL A 98 -13.74 -10.42 -15.01
N HIS A 99 -14.37 -10.38 -13.84
CA HIS A 99 -15.61 -11.10 -13.61
C HIS A 99 -16.80 -10.53 -14.39
N GLN A 100 -16.70 -9.27 -14.82
CA GLN A 100 -17.67 -8.58 -15.66
C GLN A 100 -17.50 -8.89 -17.16
N ASP A 101 -16.37 -9.48 -17.57
CA ASP A 101 -16.09 -9.92 -18.93
C ASP A 101 -16.52 -11.39 -19.14
N GLU A 102 -17.14 -11.72 -20.27
CA GLU A 102 -17.55 -13.09 -20.60
C GLU A 102 -16.43 -13.91 -21.24
N ASN A 103 -15.43 -13.26 -21.85
CA ASN A 103 -14.40 -13.89 -22.68
C ASN A 103 -13.08 -14.15 -21.94
N ARG A 104 -12.99 -13.76 -20.67
CA ARG A 104 -11.76 -13.86 -19.87
C ARG A 104 -11.90 -14.88 -18.74
N ILE A 105 -10.78 -15.52 -18.41
CA ILE A 105 -10.69 -16.49 -17.31
C ILE A 105 -10.87 -15.76 -15.98
N LYS A 106 -11.79 -16.25 -15.15
CA LYS A 106 -12.18 -15.66 -13.87
C LYS A 106 -11.47 -16.37 -12.72
N TYR A 107 -11.07 -15.60 -11.71
CA TYR A 107 -10.35 -16.09 -10.54
C TYR A 107 -11.12 -15.73 -9.28
N SER A 108 -11.90 -16.70 -8.77
CA SER A 108 -12.73 -16.50 -7.58
C SER A 108 -11.95 -16.63 -6.26
N ASN A 109 -10.80 -17.30 -6.26
CA ASN A 109 -10.01 -17.55 -5.05
C ASN A 109 -8.59 -17.02 -5.27
N ILE A 110 -8.13 -16.16 -4.36
CA ILE A 110 -6.84 -15.49 -4.47
C ILE A 110 -5.96 -15.90 -3.29
N ASN A 111 -4.70 -16.23 -3.59
CA ASN A 111 -3.66 -16.38 -2.57
C ASN A 111 -2.69 -15.22 -2.69
N LEU A 112 -2.68 -14.35 -1.68
CA LEU A 112 -1.81 -13.20 -1.58
C LEU A 112 -0.60 -13.57 -0.69
N ILE A 113 0.59 -13.53 -1.27
CA ILE A 113 1.84 -13.83 -0.55
C ILE A 113 2.65 -12.53 -0.50
N LEU A 114 2.95 -12.06 0.70
CA LEU A 114 3.66 -10.81 0.95
C LEU A 114 4.91 -11.11 1.77
N ASP A 115 6.04 -10.58 1.32
CA ASP A 115 7.35 -10.75 1.95
C ASP A 115 7.87 -9.38 2.39
N GLU A 116 8.13 -9.21 3.69
CA GLU A 116 8.62 -7.97 4.31
C GLU A 116 7.84 -6.71 3.87
N VAL A 117 6.51 -6.83 3.74
CA VAL A 117 5.66 -5.74 3.23
C VAL A 117 5.66 -4.52 4.15
N GLU A 118 5.99 -4.71 5.42
CA GLU A 118 6.09 -3.70 6.45
C GLU A 118 7.50 -3.13 6.64
N LEU A 119 8.43 -3.48 5.75
CA LEU A 119 9.79 -2.94 5.78
C LEU A 119 9.73 -1.40 5.77
N TYR A 120 10.49 -0.77 6.66
CA TYR A 120 10.54 0.68 6.90
C TYR A 120 9.31 1.32 7.58
N TYR A 121 8.33 0.53 8.02
CA TYR A 121 7.21 1.05 8.81
C TYR A 121 7.66 1.37 10.23
N HIS A 122 7.04 2.39 10.83
CA HIS A 122 7.16 2.56 12.28
C HIS A 122 6.49 1.39 13.02
N PRO A 123 6.99 0.94 14.17
CA PRO A 123 6.44 -0.23 14.88
C PRO A 123 4.93 -0.14 15.18
N GLU A 124 4.40 1.06 15.41
CA GLU A 124 2.96 1.30 15.59
C GLU A 124 2.16 1.03 14.32
N MET A 125 2.72 1.34 13.14
CA MET A 125 2.08 1.06 11.86
C MET A 125 2.11 -0.43 11.54
N GLN A 126 3.19 -1.13 11.90
CA GLN A 126 3.31 -2.58 11.72
C GLN A 126 2.23 -3.34 12.51
N GLN A 127 1.90 -2.87 13.72
CA GLN A 127 0.80 -3.43 14.52
C GLN A 127 -0.57 -3.27 13.84
N ASN A 128 -0.75 -2.26 12.99
CA ASN A 128 -2.02 -1.99 12.31
C ASN A 128 -2.08 -2.58 10.89
N LEU A 129 -0.97 -3.13 10.37
CA LEU A 129 -0.88 -3.65 9.01
C LEU A 129 -2.00 -4.63 8.67
N VAL A 130 -2.18 -5.67 9.51
CA VAL A 130 -3.14 -6.75 9.24
C VAL A 130 -4.56 -6.21 9.21
N ARG A 131 -4.92 -5.38 10.21
CA ARG A 131 -6.23 -4.72 10.27
C ARG A 131 -6.47 -3.85 9.04
N SER A 132 -5.49 -3.04 8.65
CA SER A 132 -5.59 -2.13 7.52
C SER A 132 -5.77 -2.92 6.21
N LEU A 133 -4.92 -3.93 5.98
CA LEU A 133 -4.99 -4.79 4.80
C LEU A 133 -6.33 -5.52 4.69
N VAL A 134 -6.82 -6.13 5.78
CA VAL A 134 -8.12 -6.83 5.78
C VAL A 134 -9.26 -5.84 5.50
N THR A 135 -9.27 -4.68 6.16
CA THR A 135 -10.31 -3.65 5.96
C THR A 135 -10.32 -3.16 4.51
N SER A 136 -9.14 -2.89 3.95
CA SER A 136 -8.95 -2.45 2.57
C SER A 136 -9.44 -3.51 1.57
N ILE A 137 -9.15 -4.79 1.79
CA ILE A 137 -9.61 -5.89 0.92
C ILE A 137 -11.12 -6.12 1.05
N GLU A 138 -11.70 -6.00 2.25
CA GLU A 138 -13.14 -6.13 2.46
C GLU A 138 -13.95 -5.09 1.67
N ASN A 139 -13.39 -3.90 1.45
CA ASN A 139 -14.01 -2.85 0.63
C ASN A 139 -14.09 -3.24 -0.87
N ILE A 140 -13.31 -4.22 -1.34
CA ILE A 140 -13.39 -4.72 -2.73
C ILE A 140 -14.66 -5.54 -2.96
N ARG A 141 -15.21 -6.21 -1.92
CA ARG A 141 -16.42 -7.01 -2.08
C ARG A 141 -17.63 -6.12 -2.38
N SER A 142 -17.91 -5.90 -3.66
CA SER A 142 -19.17 -5.31 -4.09
C SER A 142 -20.32 -6.26 -3.72
N LYS A 143 -21.19 -5.79 -2.81
CA LYS A 143 -22.36 -6.57 -2.36
C LYS A 143 -23.27 -6.87 -3.56
N GLY A 144 -23.25 -8.11 -4.04
CA GLY A 144 -24.20 -8.61 -5.04
C GLY A 144 -23.65 -8.85 -6.45
N GLU A 145 -22.36 -8.60 -6.71
CA GLU A 145 -21.74 -8.88 -8.01
C GLU A 145 -20.97 -10.21 -8.00
N LYS A 146 -20.86 -10.86 -9.16
CA LYS A 146 -19.92 -11.99 -9.34
C LYS A 146 -18.50 -11.44 -9.23
N GLY A 147 -17.67 -12.06 -8.40
CA GLY A 147 -16.34 -11.54 -8.12
C GLY A 147 -15.45 -12.54 -7.39
N ILE A 148 -14.46 -11.99 -6.70
CA ILE A 148 -13.59 -12.71 -5.79
C ILE A 148 -14.42 -13.20 -4.59
N ASP A 149 -14.47 -14.52 -4.41
CA ASP A 149 -15.19 -15.20 -3.34
C ASP A 149 -14.33 -15.32 -2.07
N SER A 150 -13.02 -15.56 -2.22
CA SER A 150 -12.12 -15.70 -1.08
C SER A 150 -10.71 -15.17 -1.36
N VAL A 151 -10.09 -14.65 -0.29
CA VAL A 151 -8.69 -14.22 -0.28
C VAL A 151 -7.99 -14.89 0.90
N ASN A 152 -6.95 -15.65 0.61
CA ASN A 152 -6.00 -16.17 1.59
C ASN A 152 -4.77 -15.25 1.62
N ILE A 153 -4.28 -14.89 2.80
CA ILE A 153 -3.12 -13.99 2.95
C ILE A 153 -2.04 -14.75 3.72
N ILE A 154 -0.83 -14.78 3.15
CA ILE A 154 0.39 -15.32 3.76
C ILE A 154 1.37 -14.17 3.89
N LEU A 155 1.79 -13.89 5.12
CA LEU A 155 2.80 -12.89 5.44
C LEU A 155 4.10 -13.62 5.85
N CYS A 156 5.20 -13.28 5.18
CA CYS A 156 6.55 -13.64 5.57
C CYS A 156 7.24 -12.37 6.10
N THR A 157 7.72 -12.42 7.34
CA THR A 157 8.21 -11.23 8.05
C THR A 157 9.22 -11.60 9.13
N HIS A 158 10.25 -10.76 9.27
CA HIS A 158 11.16 -10.72 10.40
C HIS A 158 10.67 -9.80 11.53
N SER A 159 9.58 -9.03 11.32
CA SER A 159 8.98 -8.16 12.31
C SER A 159 7.99 -8.91 13.20
N PRO A 160 8.26 -9.03 14.52
CA PRO A 160 7.29 -9.64 15.43
C PRO A 160 6.11 -8.72 15.75
N PHE A 161 6.17 -7.44 15.39
CA PHE A 161 5.13 -6.45 15.72
C PHE A 161 3.81 -6.74 15.03
N ILE A 162 3.84 -7.43 13.90
CA ILE A 162 2.63 -7.86 13.17
C ILE A 162 1.84 -8.91 13.96
N LEU A 163 2.49 -9.68 14.85
CA LEU A 163 1.88 -10.80 15.56
C LEU A 163 0.80 -10.37 16.56
N SER A 164 0.75 -9.09 16.97
CA SER A 164 -0.27 -8.59 17.90
C SER A 164 -1.69 -8.66 17.34
N ASP A 165 -1.84 -8.69 16.01
CA ASP A 165 -3.12 -8.75 15.32
C ASP A 165 -3.41 -10.14 14.71
N ILE A 166 -2.54 -11.13 14.90
CA ILE A 166 -2.67 -12.49 14.32
C ILE A 166 -2.90 -13.53 15.42
N PRO A 167 -3.96 -14.37 15.33
CA PRO A 167 -4.14 -15.49 16.25
C PRO A 167 -2.97 -16.48 16.18
N LYS A 168 -2.55 -17.00 17.33
CA LYS A 168 -1.45 -17.96 17.45
C LYS A 168 -1.52 -19.12 16.44
N ASN A 169 -2.72 -19.66 16.21
CA ASN A 169 -2.94 -20.79 15.31
C ASN A 169 -2.67 -20.47 13.83
N ASN A 170 -2.56 -19.19 13.48
CA ASN A 170 -2.25 -18.69 12.16
C ASN A 170 -0.79 -18.22 12.05
N VAL A 171 0.06 -18.54 13.03
CA VAL A 171 1.47 -18.17 13.05
C VAL A 171 2.32 -19.43 12.92
N LEU A 172 3.16 -19.47 11.88
CA LEU A 172 4.19 -20.48 11.70
C LEU A 172 5.55 -19.85 11.97
N ARG A 173 6.29 -20.37 12.96
CA ARG A 173 7.67 -19.92 13.23
C ARG A 173 8.67 -20.89 12.64
N LEU A 174 9.73 -20.34 12.08
CA LEU A 174 10.84 -21.10 11.51
C LEU A 174 12.11 -20.78 12.29
N LYS A 175 12.90 -21.82 12.61
CA LYS A 175 14.24 -21.69 13.19
C LYS A 175 15.16 -22.66 12.47
N GLU A 176 16.25 -22.15 11.88
CA GLU A 176 17.23 -22.95 11.13
C GLU A 176 16.62 -23.81 10.00
N GLY A 177 15.49 -23.37 9.43
CA GLY A 177 14.79 -24.09 8.35
C GLY A 177 13.75 -25.10 8.83
N ASP A 178 13.65 -25.35 10.13
CA ASP A 178 12.67 -26.25 10.73
C ASP A 178 11.51 -25.48 11.39
N VAL A 179 10.36 -26.14 11.49
CA VAL A 179 9.19 -25.61 12.21
C VAL A 179 9.49 -25.58 13.70
N TYR A 180 9.36 -24.40 14.31
CA TYR A 180 9.54 -24.20 15.74
C TYR A 180 8.18 -24.03 16.42
N GLU A 181 7.75 -25.07 17.14
CA GLU A 181 6.52 -25.03 17.93
C GLU A 181 6.78 -24.36 19.27
N ASP A 182 6.24 -23.17 19.46
CA ASP A 182 6.26 -22.47 20.76
C ASP A 182 4.86 -22.52 21.40
N LEU A 183 4.74 -23.33 22.46
CA LEU A 183 3.50 -23.47 23.23
C LEU A 183 3.14 -22.19 24.01
N ASP A 184 4.08 -21.28 24.23
CA ASP A 184 3.91 -20.03 24.98
C ASP A 184 3.91 -18.78 24.08
N LEU A 185 3.82 -18.96 22.75
CA LEU A 185 3.76 -17.85 21.81
C LEU A 185 2.59 -16.90 22.12
N LYS A 186 2.95 -15.72 22.63
CA LYS A 186 2.05 -14.59 22.80
C LYS A 186 1.92 -13.87 21.45
N SER A 187 0.68 -13.75 20.96
CA SER A 187 0.35 -13.16 19.66
C SER A 187 -0.86 -12.24 19.80
N PHE A 188 -1.99 -12.55 19.18
CA PHE A 188 -3.21 -11.74 19.21
C PHE A 188 -3.51 -11.11 20.58
N GLY A 189 -3.55 -9.78 20.64
CA GLY A 189 -3.86 -9.00 21.84
C GLY A 189 -2.76 -8.97 22.92
N ALA A 190 -1.58 -9.55 22.66
CA ALA A 190 -0.44 -9.47 23.57
C ALA A 190 0.17 -8.06 23.57
N ASN A 191 0.75 -7.70 24.71
CA ASN A 191 1.50 -6.45 24.82
C ASN A 191 2.80 -6.55 24.01
N PHE A 192 3.27 -5.43 23.46
CA PHE A 192 4.58 -5.27 22.84
C PHE A 192 5.73 -5.90 23.65
N TYR A 193 5.77 -5.67 24.97
CA TYR A 193 6.81 -6.25 25.84
C TYR A 193 6.75 -7.78 25.89
N ASP A 194 5.55 -8.33 25.80
CA ASP A 194 5.30 -9.77 25.82
C ASP A 194 5.71 -10.44 24.51
N ILE A 195 5.47 -9.77 23.37
CA ILE A 195 5.89 -10.22 22.04
C ILE A 195 7.43 -10.18 21.91
N LEU A 196 8.08 -9.12 22.41
CA LEU A 196 9.53 -8.98 22.34
C LEU A 196 10.29 -9.87 23.32
N SER A 197 9.73 -10.09 24.51
CA SER A 197 10.37 -10.92 25.54
C SER A 197 10.36 -12.41 25.19
N ASN A 198 9.37 -12.86 24.41
CA ASN A 198 9.32 -14.21 23.85
C ASN A 198 10.21 -14.33 22.62
N ASP A 199 11.46 -14.75 22.83
CA ASP A 199 12.39 -15.37 21.86
C ASP A 199 12.71 -14.68 20.52
N PHE A 200 12.02 -13.62 20.08
CA PHE A 200 12.31 -12.94 18.82
C PHE A 200 13.58 -12.08 18.88
N PHE A 201 13.95 -11.59 20.07
CA PHE A 201 15.09 -10.68 20.24
C PHE A 201 16.04 -11.03 21.40
N MET A 202 15.55 -11.71 22.44
CA MET A 202 16.28 -11.75 23.70
C MET A 202 17.43 -12.78 23.75
N GLN A 203 17.42 -13.87 22.98
CA GLN A 203 18.55 -14.82 23.03
C GLN A 203 19.85 -14.22 22.48
N ASP A 204 19.79 -13.48 21.37
CA ASP A 204 21.01 -12.90 20.76
C ASP A 204 21.48 -11.62 21.45
N PHE A 205 20.57 -10.81 22.00
CA PHE A 205 20.95 -9.57 22.68
C PHE A 205 21.74 -9.84 23.97
N TYR A 206 21.41 -10.90 24.73
CA TYR A 206 22.17 -11.29 25.92
C TYR A 206 23.53 -11.91 25.60
N MET A 207 23.70 -12.53 24.42
CA MET A 207 24.99 -13.06 23.98
C MET A 207 25.97 -11.93 23.58
N GLY A 208 25.48 -10.82 23.04
CA GLY A 208 26.32 -9.66 22.67
C GLY A 208 26.80 -8.81 23.86
N VAL A 209 25.95 -8.60 24.88
CA VAL A 209 26.27 -7.71 26.01
C VAL A 209 27.25 -8.35 27.02
N ASN A 210 27.25 -9.68 27.15
CA ASN A 210 28.17 -10.39 28.05
C ASN A 210 29.51 -10.78 27.39
N GLY A 211 29.62 -10.74 26.07
CA GLY A 211 30.86 -11.04 25.34
C GLY A 211 31.93 -9.93 25.41
N GLN A 212 31.54 -8.69 25.73
CA GLN A 212 32.47 -7.55 25.76
C GLN A 212 32.95 -7.15 27.17
N ARG A 213 32.52 -7.84 28.23
CA ARG A 213 32.91 -7.53 29.63
C ARG A 213 33.87 -8.54 30.26
N LYS A 214 34.68 -9.25 29.45
CA LYS A 214 35.69 -10.20 29.97
C LYS A 214 37.15 -9.92 29.62
N ASN A 215 37.47 -8.77 29.02
CA ASN A 215 38.87 -8.37 28.78
C ASN A 215 39.09 -6.89 29.14
N GLN A 216 39.15 -6.57 30.43
CA GLN A 216 39.95 -5.46 30.99
C GLN A 216 40.37 -5.82 32.42
#